data_AF-A0A9D7NJM0-F1
#
_entry.id   AF-A0A9D7NJM0-F1
#
_cell.length_a   1.000
_cell.length_b   1.000
_cell.length_c   1.000
_cell.angle_alpha   90.00
_cell.angle_beta   90.00
_cell.angle_gamma   90.00
#
_symmetry.space_group_name_H-M   'P 1'
#
loop_
_entity.id
_entity.type
_entity.pdbx_description
1 polymer ?
#
loop_
_entity_poly.entity_id
_entity_poly.type
_entity_poly.pdbx_seq_one_letter_code
_entity_poly.pdbx_strand_id
1 'polypeptide(L)'
;MNFKGAFANDAQQNWLTGWSTLSRNGHLGFVTTSTEDFATSVLDRFKIYPNPTQDQFTLESNFDEKVRIDIFSIEGRLAKTTQVNTTGVVRTEMSGLIRGVYLVKFTTESGKFAAKKLIVE
;
A
#
# COMPACT_ATOMS: atom_id res chain seq x y z
N MET A 1 -28.74 19.94 4.38
CA MET A 1 -28.21 19.27 5.58
C MET A 1 -27.55 17.97 5.14
N ASN A 2 -26.23 17.84 5.27
CA ASN A 2 -25.55 16.57 4.97
C ASN A 2 -25.58 15.71 6.23
N PHE A 3 -26.57 14.82 6.33
CA PHE A 3 -26.56 13.78 7.35
C PHE A 3 -25.52 12.74 6.93
N LYS A 4 -24.38 12.72 7.64
CA LYS A 4 -23.45 11.60 7.55
C LYS A 4 -24.19 10.41 8.17
N GLY A 5 -24.55 9.43 7.34
CA GLY A 5 -25.25 8.22 7.80
C GLY A 5 -24.44 7.49 8.87
N ALA A 6 -25.07 6.54 9.57
CA ALA A 6 -24.45 5.80 10.67
C ALA A 6 -23.05 5.26 10.30
N PHE A 7 -22.90 4.72 9.10
CA PHE A 7 -21.68 4.07 8.63
C PHE A 7 -20.86 4.98 7.68
N ALA A 8 -20.18 5.98 8.24
CA ALA A 8 -19.19 6.75 7.48
C ALA A 8 -17.98 5.90 7.08
N ASN A 9 -17.32 6.27 5.99
CA ASN A 9 -16.10 5.62 5.47
C ASN A 9 -14.84 5.91 6.31
N ASP A 10 -14.93 6.89 7.21
CA ASP A 10 -13.92 7.19 8.22
C ASP A 10 -14.39 6.64 9.56
N ALA A 11 -13.58 5.78 10.18
CA ALA A 11 -13.85 5.22 11.50
C ALA A 11 -14.04 6.32 12.55
N GLN A 12 -13.39 7.49 12.43
CA GLN A 12 -13.60 8.62 13.34
C GLN A 12 -14.99 9.25 13.21
N GLN A 13 -15.71 8.95 12.13
CA GLN A 13 -17.04 9.49 11.82
C GLN A 13 -18.14 8.42 11.89
N ASN A 14 -17.79 7.20 12.30
CA ASN A 14 -18.73 6.12 12.53
C ASN A 14 -19.50 6.35 13.84
N TRP A 15 -20.80 6.05 13.84
CA TRP A 15 -21.66 6.18 15.03
C TRP A 15 -21.17 5.37 16.25
N LEU A 16 -20.41 4.29 16.01
CA LEU A 16 -19.85 3.43 17.05
C LEU A 16 -18.70 4.10 17.85
N THR A 17 -18.19 5.24 17.37
CA THR A 17 -16.97 5.89 17.88
C THR A 17 -17.19 6.54 19.23
N GLY A 18 -16.45 6.08 20.25
CA GLY A 18 -16.61 6.51 21.64
C GLY A 18 -17.76 5.84 22.39
N TRP A 19 -18.68 5.16 21.69
CA TRP A 19 -19.88 4.54 22.28
C TRP A 19 -19.77 3.02 22.46
N SER A 20 -18.80 2.37 21.82
CA SER A 20 -18.61 0.92 21.86
C SER A 20 -17.26 0.52 22.46
N THR A 21 -17.21 -0.64 23.10
CA THR A 21 -15.96 -1.29 23.53
C THR A 21 -15.05 -1.59 22.33
N LEU A 22 -15.65 -1.89 21.17
CA LEU A 22 -14.96 -2.04 19.89
C LEU A 22 -14.19 -0.77 19.50
N SER A 23 -14.80 0.40 19.64
CA SER A 23 -14.13 1.70 19.41
C SER A 23 -13.02 1.95 20.41
N ARG A 24 -13.32 1.80 21.71
CA ARG A 24 -12.38 2.11 22.80
C ARG A 24 -11.12 1.25 22.77
N ASN A 25 -11.22 0.03 22.25
CA ASN A 25 -10.11 -0.91 22.15
C ASN A 25 -9.41 -0.87 20.77
N GLY A 26 -9.76 0.09 19.90
CA GLY A 26 -9.12 0.24 18.59
C GLY A 26 -9.48 -0.86 17.57
N HIS A 27 -10.57 -1.60 17.79
CA HIS A 27 -11.01 -2.67 16.90
C HIS A 27 -11.84 -2.18 15.70
N LEU A 28 -12.26 -0.91 15.69
CA LEU A 28 -12.88 -0.27 14.52
C LEU A 28 -11.82 0.14 13.50
N GLY A 29 -11.04 -0.83 13.00
CA GLY A 29 -9.94 -0.62 12.04
C GLY A 29 -10.36 0.03 10.71
N PHE A 30 -9.72 -0.32 9.60
CA PHE A 30 -10.04 0.29 8.30
C PHE A 30 -11.48 -0.09 7.86
N VAL A 31 -12.48 0.74 8.17
CA VAL A 31 -13.87 0.55 7.75
C VAL A 31 -14.05 1.17 6.37
N THR A 32 -13.43 0.57 5.35
CA THR A 32 -13.73 0.96 3.96
C THR A 32 -15.06 0.31 3.57
N THR A 33 -16.14 1.08 3.63
CA THR A 33 -17.48 0.58 3.28
C THR A 33 -17.67 0.49 1.76
N SER A 34 -16.79 1.14 0.99
CA SER A 34 -16.77 1.10 -0.48
C SER A 34 -15.44 0.54 -1.00
N THR A 35 -15.52 -0.23 -2.09
CA THR A 35 -14.37 -0.71 -2.86
C THR A 35 -13.65 0.44 -3.58
N GLU A 36 -14.35 1.52 -3.93
CA GLU A 36 -13.77 2.70 -4.58
C GLU A 36 -12.89 3.51 -3.60
N ASP A 37 -13.33 3.65 -2.35
CA ASP A 37 -12.56 4.35 -1.30
C ASP A 37 -11.28 3.60 -0.93
N PHE A 38 -11.32 2.26 -0.93
CA PHE A 38 -10.11 1.44 -0.72
C PHE A 38 -9.11 1.59 -1.87
N ALA A 39 -9.60 1.50 -3.11
CA ALA A 39 -8.77 1.65 -4.30
C ALA A 39 -8.09 3.03 -4.34
N THR A 40 -8.86 4.09 -4.06
CA THR A 40 -8.38 5.49 -4.09
C THR A 40 -7.40 5.79 -2.94
N SER A 41 -7.55 5.14 -1.77
CA SER A 41 -6.79 5.53 -0.57
C SER A 41 -5.40 4.89 -0.44
N VAL A 42 -5.16 3.71 -1.02
CA VAL A 42 -3.86 3.00 -0.85
C VAL A 42 -3.15 2.78 -2.19
N LEU A 43 -3.84 2.42 -3.27
CA LEU A 43 -3.18 2.11 -4.55
C LEU A 43 -2.66 3.34 -5.29
N ASP A 44 -3.36 4.47 -5.19
CA ASP A 44 -2.98 5.73 -5.84
C ASP A 44 -1.83 6.44 -5.11
N ARG A 45 -1.64 6.10 -3.83
CA ARG A 45 -0.55 6.59 -2.99
C ARG A 45 0.81 5.95 -3.29
N PHE A 46 0.84 4.97 -4.20
CA PHE A 46 2.06 4.35 -4.70
C PHE A 46 2.11 4.38 -6.22
N LYS A 47 3.17 4.96 -6.79
CA LYS A 47 3.45 4.93 -8.22
C LYS A 47 4.76 4.21 -8.47
N ILE A 48 4.78 3.36 -9.47
CA ILE A 48 5.99 2.65 -9.90
C ILE A 48 6.23 2.97 -11.37
N TYR A 49 7.43 3.45 -11.68
CA TYR A 49 7.83 3.77 -13.03
C TYR A 49 9.36 3.69 -13.22
N PRO A 50 9.86 3.38 -14.42
CA PRO A 50 9.08 2.89 -15.55
C PRO A 50 8.60 1.44 -15.30
N ASN A 51 7.52 1.07 -15.96
CA ASN A 51 7.05 -0.31 -16.05
C ASN A 51 6.56 -0.54 -17.49
N PRO A 52 7.27 -1.31 -18.33
CA PRO A 52 8.41 -2.17 -18.00
C PRO A 52 9.69 -1.43 -17.55
N THR A 53 10.58 -2.15 -16.86
CA THR A 53 11.89 -1.66 -16.40
C THR A 53 13.02 -2.58 -16.85
N GLN A 54 14.25 -2.07 -16.96
CA GLN A 54 15.45 -2.87 -17.24
C GLN A 54 16.27 -3.05 -15.96
N ASP A 55 17.01 -2.02 -15.55
CA ASP A 55 17.96 -2.13 -14.44
C ASP A 55 17.40 -1.63 -13.10
N GLN A 56 16.50 -0.64 -13.13
CA GLN A 56 16.01 0.03 -11.92
C GLN A 56 14.59 0.58 -12.12
N PHE A 57 13.77 0.51 -11.09
CA PHE A 57 12.50 1.22 -11.05
C PHE A 57 12.48 2.24 -9.92
N THR A 58 11.63 3.25 -10.11
CA THR A 58 11.35 4.28 -9.14
C THR A 58 9.99 4.00 -8.51
N LEU A 59 9.98 3.97 -7.17
CA LEU A 59 8.78 3.99 -6.36
C LEU A 59 8.57 5.41 -5.83
N GLU A 60 7.44 6.00 -6.13
CA GLU A 60 6.99 7.24 -5.50
C GLU A 60 5.86 6.91 -4.52
N SER A 61 6.02 7.40 -3.30
CA SER A 61 5.13 7.15 -2.19
C SER A 61 4.91 8.41 -1.38
N ASN A 62 3.69 8.65 -0.91
CA ASN A 62 3.36 9.79 -0.07
C ASN A 62 2.99 9.39 1.37
N PHE A 63 3.54 8.28 1.88
CA PHE A 63 3.31 7.83 3.25
C PHE A 63 4.35 8.41 4.21
N ASP A 64 3.91 8.95 5.34
CA ASP A 64 4.78 9.54 6.38
C ASP A 64 5.22 8.47 7.40
N GLU A 65 5.58 7.29 6.91
CA GLU A 65 5.96 6.14 7.74
C GLU A 65 6.92 5.21 6.99
N LYS A 66 7.50 4.23 7.71
CA LYS A 66 8.39 3.24 7.09
C LYS A 66 7.58 2.31 6.20
N VAL A 67 8.14 2.02 5.02
CA VAL A 67 7.56 1.10 4.04
C VAL A 67 8.54 -0.04 3.79
N ARG A 68 8.08 -1.28 3.96
CA ARG A 68 8.78 -2.48 3.51
C ARG A 68 8.33 -2.80 2.09
N ILE A 69 9.29 -3.02 1.21
CA ILE A 69 9.11 -3.39 -0.19
C ILE A 69 9.60 -4.82 -0.36
N ASP A 70 8.70 -5.73 -0.65
CA ASP A 70 8.99 -7.13 -0.95
C ASP A 70 8.75 -7.36 -2.46
N ILE A 71 9.75 -7.89 -3.16
CA ILE A 71 9.66 -8.22 -4.59
C ILE A 71 9.61 -9.74 -4.72
N PHE A 72 8.53 -10.25 -5.31
CA PHE A 72 8.32 -11.68 -5.54
C PHE A 72 8.38 -12.02 -7.03
N SER A 73 8.97 -13.15 -7.38
CA SER A 73 8.79 -13.74 -8.71
C SER A 73 7.34 -14.23 -8.88
N ILE A 74 6.94 -14.51 -10.13
CA ILE A 74 5.61 -15.08 -10.42
C ILE A 74 5.37 -16.45 -9.76
N GLU A 75 6.44 -17.17 -9.44
CA GLU A 75 6.41 -18.44 -8.70
C GLU A 75 6.21 -18.24 -7.19
N GLY A 76 6.15 -17.00 -6.72
CA GLY A 76 5.99 -16.65 -5.30
C GLY A 76 7.30 -16.61 -4.51
N ARG A 77 8.47 -16.74 -5.16
CA ARG A 77 9.77 -16.67 -4.47
C ARG A 77 10.09 -15.21 -4.12
N LEU A 78 10.46 -14.94 -2.87
CA LEU A 78 10.99 -13.63 -2.47
C LEU A 78 12.35 -13.41 -3.14
N ALA A 79 12.39 -12.48 -4.09
CA ALA A 79 13.59 -12.15 -4.85
C ALA A 79 14.42 -11.07 -4.15
N LYS A 80 13.75 -10.07 -3.55
CA LYS A 80 14.41 -8.96 -2.85
C LYS A 80 13.50 -8.35 -1.80
N THR A 81 14.10 -7.85 -0.72
CA THR A 81 13.43 -7.05 0.31
C THR A 81 14.22 -5.78 0.55
N THR A 82 13.52 -4.66 0.62
CA THR A 82 14.12 -3.35 0.94
C THR A 82 13.20 -2.62 1.92
N GLN A 83 13.78 -1.95 2.91
CA GLN A 83 13.04 -1.08 3.81
C GLN A 83 13.42 0.37 3.55
N VAL A 84 12.42 1.23 3.43
CA VAL A 84 12.60 2.64 3.14
C VAL A 84 11.84 3.49 4.15
N ASN A 85 12.48 4.58 4.57
CA ASN A 85 11.89 5.57 5.45
C ASN A 85 11.47 6.76 4.58
N THR A 86 10.31 6.76 3.91
CA THR A 86 9.99 7.97 3.15
C THR A 86 8.53 8.17 2.71
N THR A 87 8.09 9.42 2.93
CA THR A 87 7.39 10.29 2.00
C THR A 87 8.38 10.73 0.90
N GLY A 88 8.29 10.20 -0.32
CA GLY A 88 9.18 10.61 -1.41
C GLY A 88 9.40 9.57 -2.51
N VAL A 89 10.57 9.70 -3.16
CA VAL A 89 10.97 8.94 -4.35
C VAL A 89 12.13 8.00 -4.00
N VAL A 90 11.92 6.70 -4.16
CA VAL A 90 12.91 5.64 -3.90
C VAL A 90 13.28 4.97 -5.22
N ARG A 91 14.58 4.86 -5.49
CA ARG A 91 15.09 4.03 -6.58
C ARG A 91 15.44 2.65 -6.06
N THR A 92 14.96 1.62 -6.74
CA THR A 92 15.25 0.22 -6.40
C THR A 92 15.89 -0.47 -7.60
N GLU A 93 17.09 -0.97 -7.38
CA GLU A 93 17.84 -1.77 -8.35
C GLU A 93 17.18 -3.14 -8.57
N MET A 94 16.99 -3.49 -9.83
CA MET A 94 16.56 -4.80 -10.34
C MET A 94 17.71 -5.56 -11.04
N SER A 95 18.88 -4.93 -11.15
CA SER A 95 20.12 -5.53 -11.66
C SER A 95 20.36 -6.93 -11.08
N GLY A 96 20.50 -7.93 -11.95
CA GLY A 96 20.75 -9.33 -11.58
C GLY A 96 19.51 -10.21 -11.42
N LEU A 97 18.30 -9.67 -11.58
CA LEU A 97 17.07 -10.45 -11.66
C LEU A 97 16.82 -10.96 -13.08
N ILE A 98 16.22 -12.15 -13.19
CA ILE A 98 15.87 -12.73 -14.49
C ILE A 98 14.70 -11.94 -15.09
N ARG A 99 14.75 -11.68 -16.40
CA ARG A 99 13.68 -11.05 -17.17
C ARG A 99 12.36 -11.78 -16.95
N GLY A 100 11.29 -11.05 -16.69
CA GLY A 100 9.99 -11.64 -16.40
C GLY A 100 9.07 -10.76 -15.58
N VAL A 101 8.00 -11.37 -15.06
CA VAL A 101 6.96 -10.70 -14.28
C VAL A 101 7.24 -10.86 -12.79
N TYR A 102 7.18 -9.74 -12.08
CA TYR A 102 7.36 -9.66 -10.65
C TYR A 102 6.16 -9.01 -9.98
N LEU A 103 5.91 -9.41 -8.73
CA LEU A 103 4.93 -8.77 -7.86
C LEU A 103 5.69 -7.95 -6.81
N VAL A 104 5.48 -6.63 -6.82
CA VAL A 104 6.06 -5.73 -5.83
C VAL A 104 5.01 -5.42 -4.78
N LYS A 105 5.24 -5.88 -3.55
CA LYS A 105 4.35 -5.68 -2.40
C LYS A 105 4.95 -4.65 -1.46
N PHE A 106 4.14 -3.66 -1.11
CA PHE A 106 4.47 -2.60 -0.16
C PHE A 106 3.72 -2.88 1.12
N THR A 107 4.36 -2.72 2.28
CA THR A 107 3.71 -2.84 3.58
C THR A 107 4.18 -1.68 4.45
N THR A 108 3.24 -0.87 4.91
CA THR A 108 3.50 0.23 5.83
C THR A 108 3.58 -0.28 7.27
N GLU A 109 4.15 0.52 8.17
CA GLU A 109 4.21 0.20 9.60
C GLU A 109 2.81 0.11 10.24
N SER A 110 1.87 0.94 9.78
CA SER A 110 0.44 0.87 10.13
C SER A 110 -0.29 -0.38 9.61
N GLY A 111 0.40 -1.26 8.88
CA GLY A 111 -0.14 -2.52 8.37
C GLY A 111 -0.91 -2.40 7.05
N LYS A 112 -0.94 -1.22 6.43
CA LYS A 112 -1.52 -1.05 5.10
C LYS A 112 -0.59 -1.68 4.07
N PHE A 113 -1.15 -2.36 3.08
CA PHE A 113 -0.36 -2.95 2.02
C PHE A 113 -1.01 -2.77 0.66
N ALA A 114 -0.15 -2.74 -0.37
CA ALA A 114 -0.53 -2.71 -1.77
C ALA A 114 0.41 -3.61 -2.56
N ALA A 115 -0.08 -4.17 -3.66
CA ALA A 115 0.75 -4.94 -4.58
C ALA A 115 0.59 -4.40 -5.99
N LYS A 116 1.71 -4.29 -6.73
CA LYS A 116 1.72 -3.90 -8.14
C LYS A 116 2.55 -4.88 -8.95
N LYS A 117 2.08 -5.16 -10.16
CA LYS A 117 2.82 -5.95 -11.16
C LYS A 117 3.93 -5.09 -11.77
N LEU A 118 5.13 -5.63 -11.86
CA LEU A 118 6.28 -5.03 -12.54
C LEU A 118 6.82 -6.01 -13.60
N ILE A 119 7.16 -5.49 -14.77
CA ILE A 119 7.75 -6.25 -15.88
C ILE A 119 9.22 -5.85 -15.97
N VAL A 120 10.13 -6.83 -15.93
CA VAL A 120 11.58 -6.65 -16.07
C VAL A 120 12.00 -7.21 -17.43
N GLU A 121 12.69 -6.39 -18.23
CA GLU A 121 13.10 -6.68 -19.62
C GLU A 121 14.54 -7.12 -19.83
#